data_AF-A0A429AZB5-F1
#
_entry.id   AF-A0A429AZB5-F1
#
_cell.length_a   1.000
_cell.length_b   1.000
_cell.length_c   1.000
_cell.angle_alpha   90.00
_cell.angle_beta   90.00
_cell.angle_gamma   90.00
#
_symmetry.space_group_name_H-M   'P 1'
#
loop_
_entity.id
_entity.type
_entity.pdbx_description
1 polymer ?
#
loop_
_entity_poly.entity_id
_entity_poly.type
_entity_poly.pdbx_seq_one_letter_code
_entity_poly.pdbx_strand_id
1 'polypeptide(L)'
;MRTAAAVLSFVLALPTLLVLPVSAAVAAAPLPGGKTTFVVSQGHLQAASRQNWVRLGTYRFAANGTVSAAQYLWWQRYPKARQRTGTVPDASCTTKSGGVSSRPRACEVLTAGGYTAGPNETRTGTYTLAGDVLTIRWKIAQTWTEQWYVRTSPDRKLARLDLKRSTLATHGYGYGSNASPATRRAMSSVRAFPGSLRQDLTSWASGTLVNSGNQPFGHSSFRACASATSCLTYLQPSSRGACQKSGGCPKYGGGTKANVSSIQYYLTTISKSDRRDTLWHWCTCLAMERGEFCYTGNSHVKPLMQIIDDSGAFRGWVGVEASFSTGSRATDMLAVLRISDFR
;
A
#
# COMPACT_ATOMS: atom_id res chain seq x y z
N MET A 1 51.36 -20.66 89.19
CA MET A 1 51.80 -19.98 87.95
C MET A 1 50.98 -20.52 86.78
N ARG A 2 50.62 -19.63 85.86
CA ARG A 2 49.43 -19.66 84.99
C ARG A 2 49.41 -20.81 83.97
N THR A 3 48.30 -21.53 83.91
CA THR A 3 47.91 -22.45 82.83
C THR A 3 47.19 -21.67 81.71
N ALA A 4 47.64 -21.82 80.46
CA ALA A 4 47.00 -21.24 79.29
C ALA A 4 46.26 -22.34 78.50
N ALA A 5 44.95 -22.17 78.34
CA ALA A 5 44.11 -23.00 77.48
C ALA A 5 43.92 -22.30 76.13
N ALA A 6 44.29 -22.96 75.04
CA ALA A 6 44.03 -22.49 73.68
C ALA A 6 42.71 -23.08 73.18
N VAL A 7 41.74 -22.22 72.88
CA VAL A 7 40.42 -22.57 72.35
C VAL A 7 40.50 -22.64 70.83
N LEU A 8 40.27 -23.83 70.27
CA LEU A 8 40.18 -24.08 68.82
C LEU A 8 38.77 -23.67 68.34
N SER A 9 38.66 -22.61 67.55
CA SER A 9 37.39 -22.20 66.92
C SER A 9 37.23 -22.87 65.55
N PHE A 10 36.27 -23.79 65.43
CA PHE A 10 35.85 -24.39 64.17
C PHE A 10 34.84 -23.45 63.47
N VAL A 11 35.27 -22.79 62.40
CA VAL A 11 34.39 -21.99 61.53
C VAL A 11 33.68 -22.91 60.56
N LEU A 12 32.37 -23.12 60.76
CA LEU A 12 31.49 -23.86 59.86
C LEU A 12 31.21 -23.00 58.61
N ALA A 13 31.84 -23.30 57.48
CA ALA A 13 31.52 -22.68 56.19
C ALA A 13 30.26 -23.32 55.60
N LEU A 14 29.11 -22.65 55.73
CA LEU A 14 27.89 -23.01 55.00
C LEU A 14 28.04 -22.59 53.52
N PRO A 15 27.91 -23.51 52.55
CA PRO A 15 27.84 -23.14 51.15
C PRO A 15 26.45 -22.55 50.88
N THR A 16 26.34 -21.23 50.81
CA THR A 16 25.18 -20.55 50.23
C THR A 16 25.10 -20.87 48.75
N LEU A 17 24.30 -21.88 48.39
CA LEU A 17 23.88 -22.16 47.03
C LEU A 17 23.10 -20.96 46.49
N LEU A 18 23.75 -20.15 45.66
CA LEU A 18 23.12 -19.11 44.85
C LEU A 18 22.12 -19.77 43.89
N VAL A 19 20.84 -19.79 44.26
CA VAL A 19 19.74 -20.12 43.36
C VAL A 19 19.59 -18.95 42.38
N LEU A 20 20.31 -19.01 41.26
CA LEU A 20 20.12 -18.08 40.16
C LEU A 20 18.71 -18.30 39.58
N PRO A 21 17.90 -17.25 39.43
CA PRO A 21 16.59 -17.38 38.80
C PRO A 21 16.79 -17.84 37.36
N VAL A 22 16.38 -19.08 37.07
CA VAL A 22 16.25 -19.59 35.71
C VAL A 22 15.23 -18.72 35.01
N SER A 23 15.69 -17.78 34.20
CA SER A 23 14.81 -16.98 33.35
C SER A 23 14.12 -17.93 32.39
N ALA A 24 12.82 -18.14 32.60
CA ALA A 24 12.01 -18.98 31.73
C ALA A 24 12.18 -18.48 30.28
N ALA A 25 12.70 -19.33 29.40
CA ALA A 25 12.83 -19.02 28.00
C ALA A 25 11.42 -18.80 27.42
N VAL A 26 11.07 -17.54 27.15
CA VAL A 26 9.82 -17.21 26.49
C VAL A 26 9.89 -17.78 25.08
N ALA A 27 9.04 -18.77 24.79
CA ALA A 27 8.97 -19.37 23.47
C ALA A 27 8.69 -18.28 22.42
N ALA A 28 9.47 -18.29 21.34
CA ALA A 28 9.31 -17.33 20.25
C ALA A 28 7.91 -17.45 19.63
N ALA A 29 7.19 -16.34 19.56
CA ALA A 29 5.91 -16.26 18.89
C ALA A 29 6.08 -16.52 17.38
N PRO A 30 5.34 -17.46 16.78
CA PRO A 30 5.48 -17.79 15.36
C PRO A 30 5.12 -16.57 14.49
N LEU A 31 5.99 -16.24 13.54
CA LEU A 31 5.76 -15.12 12.61
C LEU A 31 4.70 -15.50 11.55
N PRO A 32 3.83 -14.57 11.12
CA PRO A 32 2.84 -14.84 10.09
C PRO A 32 3.52 -15.22 8.77
N GLY A 33 3.37 -16.49 8.37
CA GLY A 33 4.03 -17.05 7.18
C GLY A 33 5.57 -17.00 7.25
N GLY A 34 6.14 -16.91 8.46
CA GLY A 34 7.58 -16.77 8.66
C GLY A 34 8.15 -15.40 8.27
N LYS A 35 7.31 -14.36 8.12
CA LYS A 35 7.70 -13.03 7.63
C LYS A 35 7.63 -11.98 8.72
N THR A 36 8.57 -11.03 8.68
CA THR A 36 8.66 -9.94 9.65
C THR A 36 8.10 -8.62 9.13
N THR A 37 8.09 -8.43 7.82
CA THR A 37 7.81 -7.15 7.16
C THR A 37 6.58 -7.28 6.29
N PHE A 38 5.54 -6.48 6.50
CA PHE A 38 4.38 -6.46 5.61
C PHE A 38 4.13 -5.06 5.06
N VAL A 39 3.76 -4.96 3.79
CA VAL A 39 3.05 -3.80 3.23
C VAL A 39 1.56 -4.10 3.28
N VAL A 40 0.76 -3.13 3.72
CA VAL A 40 -0.66 -3.34 4.04
C VAL A 40 -1.51 -2.18 3.56
N SER A 41 -2.64 -2.51 2.94
CA SER A 41 -3.74 -1.60 2.61
C SER A 41 -5.00 -2.03 3.35
N GLN A 42 -5.76 -1.08 3.90
CA GLN A 42 -7.01 -1.33 4.63
C GLN A 42 -7.99 -0.18 4.44
N GLY A 43 -9.27 -0.44 4.69
CA GLY A 43 -10.25 0.63 4.67
C GLY A 43 -11.57 0.26 5.32
N HIS A 44 -12.25 1.29 5.82
CA HIS A 44 -13.66 1.25 6.13
C HIS A 44 -14.41 1.84 4.94
N LEU A 45 -15.02 0.96 4.15
CA LEU A 45 -15.76 1.29 2.93
C LEU A 45 -17.18 0.77 3.09
N GLN A 46 -18.15 1.67 3.16
CA GLN A 46 -19.56 1.40 3.32
C GLN A 46 -20.35 2.17 2.27
N ALA A 47 -21.23 1.48 1.55
CA ALA A 47 -22.17 2.11 0.61
C ALA A 47 -23.03 3.16 1.33
N ALA A 48 -23.43 4.20 0.61
CA ALA A 48 -24.16 5.37 1.11
C ALA A 48 -23.51 6.16 2.29
N SER A 49 -22.36 5.72 2.83
CA SER A 49 -21.61 6.44 3.85
C SER A 49 -20.74 7.53 3.24
N ARG A 50 -20.55 8.64 3.97
CA ARG A 50 -19.57 9.70 3.67
C ARG A 50 -18.49 9.79 4.75
N GLN A 51 -18.35 8.73 5.54
CA GLN A 51 -17.38 8.63 6.64
C GLN A 51 -16.29 7.60 6.31
N ASN A 52 -16.13 7.22 5.03
CA ASN A 52 -15.17 6.21 4.62
C ASN A 52 -13.74 6.69 4.80
N TRP A 53 -12.86 5.74 5.10
CA TRP A 53 -11.43 5.99 5.23
C TRP A 53 -10.62 4.83 4.68
N VAL A 54 -9.38 5.13 4.29
CA VAL A 54 -8.41 4.17 3.81
C VAL A 54 -7.05 4.41 4.46
N ARG A 55 -6.30 3.32 4.63
CA ARG A 55 -4.95 3.29 5.17
C ARG A 55 -4.01 2.52 4.27
N LEU A 56 -2.78 3.00 4.17
CA LEU A 56 -1.69 2.33 3.48
C LEU A 56 -0.45 2.42 4.36
N GLY A 57 0.34 1.36 4.47
CA GLY A 57 1.56 1.43 5.26
C GLY A 57 2.25 0.08 5.42
N THR A 58 3.01 -0.04 6.51
CA THR A 58 3.71 -1.28 6.84
C THR A 58 3.38 -1.79 8.22
N TYR A 59 3.43 -3.12 8.38
CA TYR A 59 3.50 -3.79 9.67
C TYR A 59 4.88 -4.43 9.87
N ARG A 60 5.28 -4.51 11.14
CA ARG A 60 6.52 -5.13 11.62
C ARG A 60 6.19 -6.11 12.72
N PHE A 61 6.44 -7.39 12.50
CA PHE A 61 6.23 -8.44 13.50
C PHE A 61 7.57 -8.82 14.13
N ALA A 62 7.57 -8.93 15.45
CA ALA A 62 8.71 -9.41 16.22
C ALA A 62 8.38 -10.76 16.89
N ALA A 63 9.37 -11.63 16.99
CA ALA A 63 9.21 -12.98 17.56
C ALA A 63 8.86 -13.00 19.07
N ASN A 64 8.72 -11.84 19.72
CA ASN A 64 8.21 -11.73 21.09
C ASN A 64 6.68 -11.51 21.14
N GLY A 65 5.97 -11.67 20.01
CA GLY A 65 4.51 -11.51 19.96
C GLY A 65 4.05 -10.05 19.83
N THR A 66 4.96 -9.12 19.54
CA THR A 66 4.63 -7.70 19.31
C THR A 66 4.58 -7.36 17.82
N VAL A 67 3.73 -6.39 17.49
CA VAL A 67 3.62 -5.84 16.15
C VAL A 67 3.62 -4.32 16.22
N SER A 68 4.27 -3.66 15.27
CA SER A 68 4.14 -2.22 15.06
C SER A 68 3.66 -1.90 13.66
N ALA A 69 3.02 -0.74 13.51
CA ALA A 69 2.56 -0.22 12.24
C ALA A 69 3.05 1.21 12.03
N ALA A 70 3.32 1.55 10.77
CA ALA A 70 3.52 2.91 10.31
C ALA A 70 2.69 3.11 9.04
N GLN A 71 1.68 3.97 9.10
CA GLN A 71 0.62 4.09 8.10
C GLN A 71 0.31 5.56 7.75
N TYR A 72 -0.24 5.72 6.56
CA TYR A 72 -0.92 6.92 6.10
C TYR A 72 -2.42 6.71 6.30
N LEU A 73 -3.12 7.73 6.79
CA LEU A 73 -4.58 7.74 6.89
C LEU A 73 -5.18 8.83 6.00
N TRP A 74 -6.17 8.43 5.21
CA TRP A 74 -7.03 9.33 4.44
C TRP A 74 -8.49 9.07 4.77
N TRP A 75 -9.23 10.12 5.08
CA TRP A 75 -10.59 10.01 5.59
C TRP A 75 -11.48 11.08 4.95
N GLN A 76 -12.66 10.70 4.45
CA GLN A 76 -13.65 11.65 3.92
C GLN A 76 -14.07 12.74 4.92
N ARG A 77 -13.98 12.46 6.23
CA ARG A 77 -14.23 13.46 7.28
C ARG A 77 -13.17 14.56 7.32
N TYR A 78 -11.93 14.22 6.99
CA TYR A 78 -10.77 15.13 6.98
C TYR A 78 -10.01 14.96 5.67
N PRO A 79 -10.63 15.38 4.55
CA PRO A 79 -10.07 15.12 3.23
C PRO A 79 -8.78 15.91 3.06
N LYS A 80 -7.81 15.28 2.40
CA LYS A 80 -6.56 15.94 2.02
C LYS A 80 -6.58 16.22 0.53
N ALA A 81 -6.26 17.45 0.14
CA ALA A 81 -6.09 17.80 -1.26
C ALA A 81 -5.01 16.91 -1.90
N ARG A 82 -5.17 16.62 -3.19
CA ARG A 82 -4.13 15.98 -4.00
C ARG A 82 -2.86 16.81 -3.96
N GLN A 83 -1.72 16.14 -3.95
CA GLN A 83 -0.41 16.76 -3.85
C GLN A 83 0.45 16.40 -5.05
N ARG A 84 1.23 17.37 -5.52
CA ARG A 84 2.25 17.21 -6.56
C ARG A 84 3.41 16.34 -6.06
N THR A 85 3.90 15.45 -6.92
CA THR A 85 5.07 14.59 -6.60
C THR A 85 6.40 15.22 -6.98
N GLY A 86 6.41 16.33 -7.72
CA GLY A 86 7.61 16.89 -8.35
C GLY A 86 8.07 16.12 -9.59
N THR A 87 7.40 15.04 -9.98
CA THR A 87 7.73 14.28 -11.20
C THR A 87 6.87 14.76 -12.36
N VAL A 88 7.53 15.20 -13.44
CA VAL A 88 6.89 15.50 -14.74
C VAL A 88 7.45 14.51 -15.76
N PRO A 89 6.60 13.77 -16.49
CA PRO A 89 7.05 12.97 -17.61
C PRO A 89 7.55 13.87 -18.74
N ASP A 90 8.69 13.53 -19.30
CA ASP A 90 9.31 14.24 -20.42
C ASP A 90 8.79 13.75 -21.79
N ALA A 91 9.27 14.36 -22.87
CA ALA A 91 8.87 14.04 -24.23
C ALA A 91 9.24 12.62 -24.69
N SER A 92 10.14 11.93 -23.99
CA SER A 92 10.55 10.55 -24.29
C SER A 92 9.58 9.50 -23.73
N CYS A 93 8.66 9.89 -22.84
CA CYS A 93 7.63 9.03 -22.24
C CYS A 93 6.53 8.66 -23.26
N THR A 94 6.89 8.11 -24.41
CA THR A 94 5.97 7.76 -25.51
C THR A 94 5.58 6.30 -25.44
N THR A 95 4.31 5.99 -25.73
CA THR A 95 3.77 4.63 -25.52
C THR A 95 3.91 3.72 -26.75
N LYS A 96 4.08 4.33 -27.94
CA LYS A 96 4.48 3.75 -29.23
C LYS A 96 5.17 4.81 -30.11
N SER A 97 5.87 4.40 -31.18
CA SER A 97 6.17 5.30 -32.30
C SER A 97 4.87 5.64 -33.05
N GLY A 98 4.67 6.92 -33.38
CA GLY A 98 3.53 7.40 -34.17
C GLY A 98 2.66 8.44 -33.47
N GLY A 99 2.81 9.70 -33.88
CA GLY A 99 1.86 10.81 -33.70
C GLY A 99 1.70 11.39 -32.28
N VAL A 100 1.37 12.69 -32.21
CA VAL A 100 1.05 13.41 -30.96
C VAL A 100 -0.17 12.84 -30.22
N SER A 101 -1.03 12.08 -30.90
CA SER A 101 -2.25 11.45 -30.36
C SER A 101 -2.00 10.18 -29.55
N SER A 102 -0.77 9.65 -29.52
CA SER A 102 -0.37 8.46 -28.75
C SER A 102 0.52 8.79 -27.53
N ARG A 103 0.74 10.09 -27.27
CA ARG A 103 1.65 10.55 -26.23
C ARG A 103 0.92 10.86 -24.93
N PRO A 104 1.37 10.26 -23.81
CA PRO A 104 1.06 10.77 -22.48
C PRO A 104 1.35 12.27 -22.39
N ARG A 105 0.45 13.03 -21.77
CA ARG A 105 0.68 14.47 -21.58
C ARG A 105 1.74 14.70 -20.50
N ALA A 106 2.64 15.66 -20.72
CA ALA A 106 3.69 16.05 -19.77
C ALA A 106 3.11 16.81 -18.57
N CYS A 107 2.41 16.09 -17.70
CA CYS A 107 1.71 16.64 -16.55
C CYS A 107 2.44 16.26 -15.26
N GLU A 108 2.58 17.22 -14.34
CA GLU A 108 3.12 16.92 -13.02
C GLU A 108 2.23 15.89 -12.31
N VAL A 109 2.85 14.77 -11.95
CA VAL A 109 2.13 13.62 -11.39
C VAL A 109 1.60 14.00 -10.01
N LEU A 110 0.36 13.58 -9.74
CA LEU A 110 -0.29 13.80 -8.47
C LEU A 110 -0.35 12.50 -7.63
N THR A 111 -0.39 12.67 -6.32
CA THR A 111 -0.68 11.62 -5.35
C THR A 111 -1.65 12.14 -4.28
N ALA A 112 -2.02 11.28 -3.32
CA ALA A 112 -2.86 11.69 -2.21
C ALA A 112 -2.09 12.61 -1.24
N GLY A 113 -2.77 13.61 -0.68
CA GLY A 113 -2.12 14.60 0.18
C GLY A 113 -1.39 13.99 1.37
N GLY A 114 -0.16 14.44 1.60
CA GLY A 114 0.72 13.97 2.68
C GLY A 114 1.51 12.70 2.35
N TYR A 115 1.29 12.05 1.20
CA TYR A 115 1.97 10.81 0.86
C TYR A 115 3.45 10.99 0.52
N THR A 116 3.89 12.21 0.16
CA THR A 116 5.31 12.51 -0.09
C THR A 116 6.11 12.64 1.20
N ALA A 117 5.45 12.92 2.33
CA ALA A 117 6.06 12.95 3.66
C ALA A 117 6.08 11.53 4.27
N GLY A 118 6.62 11.39 5.49
CA GLY A 118 6.54 10.12 6.23
C GLY A 118 5.11 9.75 6.65
N PRO A 119 4.88 8.49 7.08
CA PRO A 119 3.60 8.06 7.61
C PRO A 119 3.20 8.92 8.83
N ASN A 120 1.94 9.34 8.88
CA ASN A 120 1.42 10.23 9.93
C ASN A 120 0.71 9.48 11.06
N GLU A 121 0.83 8.16 11.09
CA GLU A 121 0.14 7.29 12.02
C GLU A 121 1.06 6.12 12.40
N THR A 122 1.41 6.01 13.67
CA THR A 122 2.21 4.90 14.20
C THR A 122 1.47 4.18 15.31
N ARG A 123 1.64 2.85 15.38
CA ARG A 123 0.99 2.01 16.40
C ARG A 123 1.88 0.89 16.86
N THR A 124 1.59 0.41 18.05
CA THR A 124 2.09 -0.87 18.56
C THR A 124 0.92 -1.73 19.00
N GLY A 125 1.15 -3.03 19.06
CA GLY A 125 0.15 -4.04 19.37
C GLY A 125 0.80 -5.35 19.76
N THR A 126 -0.04 -6.34 20.04
CA THR A 126 0.37 -7.73 20.16
C THR A 126 -0.32 -8.55 19.09
N TYR A 127 0.24 -9.72 18.78
CA TYR A 127 -0.35 -10.63 17.84
C TYR A 127 -0.24 -12.08 18.32
N THR A 128 -1.15 -12.90 17.81
CA THR A 128 -1.14 -14.36 17.97
C THR A 128 -1.41 -15.00 16.62
N LEU A 129 -0.82 -16.17 16.37
CA LEU A 129 -1.09 -16.97 15.18
C LEU A 129 -1.63 -18.33 15.62
N ALA A 130 -2.84 -18.66 15.19
CA ALA A 130 -3.47 -19.96 15.42
C ALA A 130 -3.85 -20.56 14.07
N GLY A 131 -3.17 -21.65 13.70
CA GLY A 131 -3.25 -22.20 12.34
C GLY A 131 -2.83 -21.15 11.31
N ASP A 132 -3.73 -20.85 10.38
CA ASP A 132 -3.56 -19.85 9.33
C ASP A 132 -4.19 -18.48 9.67
N VAL A 133 -4.66 -18.28 10.91
CA VAL A 133 -5.33 -17.05 11.33
C VAL A 133 -4.41 -16.23 12.23
N LEU A 134 -3.97 -15.10 11.70
CA LEU A 134 -3.28 -14.06 12.45
C LEU A 134 -4.32 -13.18 13.14
N THR A 135 -4.21 -12.99 14.45
CA THR A 135 -5.00 -12.00 15.21
C THR A 135 -4.08 -10.92 15.74
N ILE A 136 -4.40 -9.66 15.49
CA ILE A 136 -3.67 -8.48 15.98
C ILE A 136 -4.57 -7.69 16.92
N ARG A 137 -4.03 -7.28 18.06
CA ARG A 137 -4.67 -6.37 19.01
C ARG A 137 -3.81 -5.10 19.13
N TRP A 138 -4.35 -3.98 18.66
CA TRP A 138 -3.65 -2.70 18.70
C TRP A 138 -3.80 -2.03 20.07
N LYS A 139 -2.72 -1.45 20.58
CA LYS A 139 -2.69 -0.69 21.83
C LYS A 139 -3.14 0.75 21.55
N ILE A 140 -4.46 0.96 21.47
CA ILE A 140 -5.07 2.28 21.34
C ILE A 140 -6.23 2.44 22.33
N ALA A 141 -6.75 3.65 22.50
CA ALA A 141 -7.78 3.97 23.49
C ALA A 141 -9.10 3.19 23.30
N GLN A 142 -9.45 2.82 22.05
CA GLN A 142 -10.63 2.01 21.74
C GLN A 142 -10.24 0.57 21.39
N THR A 143 -11.18 -0.37 21.49
CA THR A 143 -10.93 -1.75 21.06
C THR A 143 -10.70 -1.84 19.55
N TRP A 144 -9.46 -2.11 19.16
CA TRP A 144 -9.13 -2.43 17.78
C TRP A 144 -8.46 -3.79 17.65
N THR A 145 -9.20 -4.73 17.08
CA THR A 145 -8.70 -6.05 16.71
C THR A 145 -8.81 -6.26 15.21
N GLU A 146 -7.85 -6.98 14.65
CA GLU A 146 -7.85 -7.46 13.28
C GLU A 146 -7.61 -8.95 13.25
N GLN A 147 -8.26 -9.63 12.32
CA GLN A 147 -7.96 -11.01 11.98
C GLN A 147 -7.68 -11.10 10.49
N TRP A 148 -6.66 -11.87 10.14
CA TRP A 148 -6.19 -12.06 8.78
C TRP A 148 -6.01 -13.54 8.50
N TYR A 149 -6.42 -13.98 7.31
CA TYR A 149 -5.94 -15.25 6.78
C TYR A 149 -4.51 -15.07 6.28
N VAL A 150 -3.64 -15.99 6.65
CA VAL A 150 -2.24 -16.04 6.23
C VAL A 150 -2.09 -17.12 5.16
N ARG A 151 -1.52 -16.75 4.01
CA ARG A 151 -1.29 -17.65 2.87
C ARG A 151 0.13 -17.49 2.38
N THR A 152 0.94 -18.53 2.46
CA THR A 152 2.32 -18.50 1.95
C THR A 152 2.32 -18.76 0.45
N SER A 153 3.16 -18.05 -0.30
CA SER A 153 3.34 -18.31 -1.72
C SER A 153 3.94 -19.70 -1.96
N PRO A 154 3.73 -20.33 -3.13
CA PRO A 154 4.30 -21.65 -3.43
C PRO A 154 5.83 -21.69 -3.31
N ASP A 155 6.51 -20.61 -3.71
CA ASP A 155 7.96 -20.44 -3.57
C ASP A 155 8.42 -20.09 -2.14
N ARG A 156 7.48 -19.92 -1.21
CA ARG A 156 7.67 -19.49 0.19
C ARG A 156 8.35 -18.13 0.37
N LYS A 157 8.52 -17.34 -0.68
CA LYS A 157 9.19 -16.03 -0.61
C LYS A 157 8.27 -14.89 -0.15
N LEU A 158 6.96 -15.12 -0.14
CA LEU A 158 5.94 -14.18 0.34
C LEU A 158 4.95 -14.85 1.29
N ALA A 159 4.38 -14.04 2.17
CA ALA A 159 3.15 -14.35 2.87
C ALA A 159 2.09 -13.30 2.54
N ARG A 160 0.89 -13.71 2.19
CA ARG A 160 -0.25 -12.85 1.91
C ARG A 160 -1.19 -12.83 3.11
N LEU A 161 -1.73 -11.64 3.39
CA LEU A 161 -2.77 -11.39 4.36
C LEU A 161 -4.05 -10.97 3.64
N ASP A 162 -5.14 -11.71 3.87
CA ASP A 162 -6.49 -11.31 3.46
C ASP A 162 -7.29 -10.98 4.72
N LEU A 163 -7.90 -9.80 4.77
CA LEU A 163 -8.64 -9.37 5.96
C LEU A 163 -9.82 -10.30 6.18
N LYS A 164 -9.82 -11.02 7.31
CA LYS A 164 -10.91 -11.89 7.74
C LYS A 164 -11.97 -11.10 8.48
N ARG A 165 -11.54 -10.29 9.46
CA ARG A 165 -12.42 -9.39 10.21
C ARG A 165 -11.61 -8.24 10.81
N SER A 166 -12.26 -7.11 11.06
CA SER A 166 -11.72 -6.08 11.95
C SER A 166 -12.86 -5.37 12.65
N THR A 167 -12.58 -4.81 13.83
CA THR A 167 -13.56 -3.95 14.51
C THR A 167 -13.72 -2.59 13.84
N LEU A 168 -12.75 -2.15 13.02
CA LEU A 168 -12.78 -0.84 12.35
C LEU A 168 -12.74 -0.94 10.83
N ALA A 169 -11.90 -1.83 10.28
CA ALA A 169 -11.77 -2.01 8.84
C ALA A 169 -12.80 -3.02 8.30
N THR A 170 -13.20 -2.80 7.06
CA THR A 170 -14.12 -3.69 6.32
C THR A 170 -13.40 -4.47 5.22
N HIS A 171 -12.30 -3.92 4.70
CA HIS A 171 -11.53 -4.49 3.60
C HIS A 171 -10.03 -4.31 3.88
N GLY A 172 -9.21 -5.24 3.39
CA GLY A 172 -7.77 -5.14 3.53
C GLY A 172 -6.99 -6.24 2.83
N TYR A 173 -5.80 -5.86 2.37
CA TYR A 173 -4.80 -6.75 1.78
C TYR A 173 -3.43 -6.45 2.37
N GLY A 174 -2.65 -7.48 2.63
CA GLY A 174 -1.26 -7.33 3.05
C GLY A 174 -0.35 -8.35 2.38
N TYR A 175 0.92 -8.00 2.22
CA TYR A 175 1.94 -8.91 1.70
C TYR A 175 3.23 -8.74 2.48
N GLY A 176 3.79 -9.86 2.89
CA GLY A 176 4.94 -9.93 3.77
C GLY A 176 6.11 -10.68 3.20
N SER A 177 7.29 -10.23 3.59
CA SER A 177 8.59 -10.81 3.31
C SER A 177 9.58 -10.51 4.44
N ASN A 178 10.82 -10.95 4.28
CA ASN A 178 11.97 -10.61 5.12
C ASN A 178 12.88 -9.55 4.48
N ALA A 179 12.51 -9.04 3.29
CA ALA A 179 13.22 -7.91 2.71
C ALA A 179 13.07 -6.64 3.58
N SER A 180 14.12 -5.83 3.65
CA SER A 180 14.14 -4.58 4.42
C SER A 180 13.00 -3.63 3.99
N PRO A 181 12.45 -2.79 4.92
CA PRO A 181 11.52 -1.72 4.57
C PRO A 181 12.05 -0.79 3.48
N ALA A 182 13.36 -0.57 3.50
CA ALA A 182 14.06 0.32 2.58
C ALA A 182 14.35 -0.35 1.22
N THR A 183 14.16 -1.67 1.10
CA THR A 183 14.33 -2.36 -0.17
C THR A 183 13.25 -1.91 -1.14
N ARG A 184 13.68 -1.40 -2.29
CA ARG A 184 12.81 -1.03 -3.41
C ARG A 184 13.38 -1.49 -4.73
N ARG A 185 12.51 -1.57 -5.74
CA ARG A 185 12.91 -1.84 -7.13
C ARG A 185 12.69 -0.61 -7.99
N ALA A 186 13.66 -0.39 -8.89
CA ALA A 186 13.60 0.70 -9.85
C ALA A 186 12.41 0.50 -10.81
N MET A 187 11.90 1.59 -11.38
CA MET A 187 10.81 1.51 -12.35
C MET A 187 11.19 0.69 -13.60
N SER A 188 12.48 0.62 -13.94
CA SER A 188 12.98 -0.31 -14.96
C SER A 188 12.72 -1.77 -14.62
N SER A 189 12.98 -2.19 -13.38
CA SER A 189 12.68 -3.55 -12.90
C SER A 189 11.18 -3.81 -12.82
N VAL A 190 10.40 -2.82 -12.40
CA VAL A 190 8.93 -2.89 -12.40
C VAL A 190 8.40 -3.13 -13.82
N ARG A 191 8.88 -2.37 -14.80
CA ARG A 191 8.49 -2.52 -16.20
C ARG A 191 8.93 -3.87 -16.76
N ALA A 192 10.14 -4.33 -16.41
CA ALA A 192 10.71 -5.59 -16.87
C ALA A 192 10.16 -6.82 -16.14
N PHE A 193 9.23 -6.66 -15.18
CA PHE A 193 8.66 -7.78 -14.44
C PHE A 193 8.00 -8.77 -15.41
N PRO A 194 8.44 -10.04 -15.46
CA PRO A 194 7.98 -11.00 -16.45
C PRO A 194 6.63 -11.64 -16.08
N GLY A 195 6.22 -11.57 -14.81
CA GLY A 195 4.98 -12.17 -14.34
C GLY A 195 3.73 -11.38 -14.75
N SER A 196 2.57 -12.03 -14.67
CA SER A 196 1.28 -11.39 -14.89
C SER A 196 0.74 -10.80 -13.59
N LEU A 197 0.51 -9.49 -13.57
CA LEU A 197 -0.10 -8.81 -12.43
C LEU A 197 -1.63 -8.82 -12.55
N ARG A 198 -2.30 -9.12 -11.43
CA ARG A 198 -3.75 -9.11 -11.31
C ARG A 198 -4.16 -8.15 -10.20
N GLN A 199 -5.20 -7.37 -10.46
CA GLN A 199 -5.77 -6.41 -9.53
C GLN A 199 -7.03 -6.98 -8.87
N ASP A 200 -7.06 -6.88 -7.54
CA ASP A 200 -8.29 -6.94 -6.75
C ASP A 200 -8.50 -5.57 -6.09
N LEU A 201 -9.74 -5.09 -6.09
CA LEU A 201 -10.11 -3.76 -5.64
C LEU A 201 -11.53 -3.78 -5.06
N THR A 202 -11.68 -3.19 -3.89
CA THR A 202 -12.96 -2.65 -3.42
C THR A 202 -12.89 -1.14 -3.46
N SER A 203 -13.76 -0.51 -4.23
CA SER A 203 -13.85 0.95 -4.32
C SER A 203 -15.21 1.46 -3.86
N TRP A 204 -15.18 2.68 -3.33
CA TRP A 204 -16.34 3.50 -3.03
C TRP A 204 -16.29 4.74 -3.93
N ALA A 205 -17.37 5.01 -4.64
CA ALA A 205 -17.56 6.25 -5.39
C ALA A 205 -19.05 6.57 -5.50
N SER A 206 -19.44 7.84 -5.27
CA SER A 206 -20.84 8.28 -5.39
C SER A 206 -21.85 7.46 -4.58
N GLY A 207 -21.45 7.00 -3.39
CA GLY A 207 -22.30 6.20 -2.51
C GLY A 207 -22.38 4.71 -2.89
N THR A 208 -21.71 4.29 -3.96
CA THR A 208 -21.72 2.90 -4.43
C THR A 208 -20.42 2.20 -4.07
N LEU A 209 -20.52 0.95 -3.62
CA LEU A 209 -19.38 0.04 -3.52
C LEU A 209 -19.29 -0.82 -4.78
N VAL A 210 -18.08 -0.92 -5.32
CA VAL A 210 -17.76 -1.80 -6.44
C VAL A 210 -16.65 -2.75 -6.00
N ASN A 211 -16.87 -4.04 -6.20
CA ASN A 211 -15.87 -5.08 -5.98
C ASN A 211 -15.43 -5.63 -7.34
N SER A 212 -14.13 -5.58 -7.57
CA SER A 212 -13.50 -6.07 -8.80
C SER A 212 -12.39 -7.04 -8.41
N GLY A 213 -12.51 -8.29 -8.83
CA GLY A 213 -11.48 -9.31 -8.60
C GLY A 213 -10.85 -9.76 -9.92
N ASN A 214 -9.61 -10.22 -9.84
CA ASN A 214 -8.87 -10.87 -10.93
C ASN A 214 -8.71 -10.04 -12.21
N GLN A 215 -8.74 -8.71 -12.11
CA GLN A 215 -8.62 -7.84 -13.27
C GLN A 215 -7.18 -7.85 -13.77
N PRO A 216 -6.90 -8.12 -15.06
CA PRO A 216 -5.55 -7.98 -15.59
C PRO A 216 -5.02 -6.56 -15.36
N PHE A 217 -3.83 -6.43 -14.77
CA PHE A 217 -3.12 -5.16 -14.72
C PHE A 217 -2.04 -5.16 -15.79
N GLY A 218 -2.29 -4.44 -16.89
CA GLY A 218 -1.42 -4.40 -18.06
C GLY A 218 -0.15 -3.57 -17.87
N HIS A 219 0.70 -3.88 -16.88
CA HIS A 219 1.94 -3.14 -16.61
C HIS A 219 2.89 -3.10 -17.82
N SER A 220 2.86 -4.15 -18.65
CA SER A 220 3.61 -4.20 -19.92
C SER A 220 3.20 -3.14 -20.94
N SER A 221 2.05 -2.48 -20.77
CA SER A 221 1.62 -1.35 -21.61
C SER A 221 2.32 -0.05 -21.24
N PHE A 222 2.88 0.03 -20.03
CA PHE A 222 3.63 1.20 -19.59
C PHE A 222 4.99 1.29 -20.28
N ARG A 223 5.46 2.52 -20.49
CA ARG A 223 6.79 2.81 -21.02
C ARG A 223 7.56 3.67 -20.03
N ALA A 224 8.85 3.37 -19.90
CA ALA A 224 9.76 4.18 -19.12
C ALA A 224 10.09 5.45 -19.88
N CYS A 225 10.11 6.56 -19.16
CA CYS A 225 10.73 7.78 -19.64
C CYS A 225 12.25 7.59 -19.66
N ALA A 226 12.91 8.07 -20.72
CA ALA A 226 14.36 7.99 -20.85
C ALA A 226 15.06 8.89 -19.83
N SER A 227 14.56 10.11 -19.58
CA SER A 227 15.19 11.05 -18.64
C SER A 227 14.52 10.99 -17.25
N ALA A 228 13.19 10.97 -17.18
CA ALA A 228 12.45 10.79 -15.94
C ALA A 228 12.36 9.30 -15.53
N THR A 229 13.50 8.66 -15.26
CA THR A 229 13.59 7.21 -14.99
C THR A 229 12.78 6.73 -13.77
N SER A 230 12.32 7.65 -12.93
CA SER A 230 11.37 7.41 -11.82
C SER A 230 9.91 7.27 -12.29
N CYS A 231 9.62 7.40 -13.57
CA CYS A 231 8.27 7.49 -14.13
C CYS A 231 8.06 6.48 -15.26
N LEU A 232 6.92 5.80 -15.21
CA LEU A 232 6.36 5.02 -16.29
C LEU A 232 5.03 5.65 -16.71
N THR A 233 4.74 5.66 -18.01
CA THR A 233 3.52 6.26 -18.54
C THR A 233 2.80 5.31 -19.48
N TYR A 234 1.48 5.46 -19.56
CA TYR A 234 0.64 4.75 -20.53
C TYR A 234 -0.53 5.64 -20.97
N LEU A 235 -0.69 5.82 -22.28
CA LEU A 235 -1.89 6.38 -22.87
C LEU A 235 -2.72 5.21 -23.37
N GLN A 236 -3.77 4.89 -22.63
CA GLN A 236 -4.76 3.96 -23.12
C GLN A 236 -5.57 4.67 -24.20
N PRO A 237 -5.50 4.24 -25.48
CA PRO A 237 -6.05 5.01 -26.59
C PRO A 237 -7.58 5.09 -26.56
N SER A 238 -8.24 4.11 -25.93
CA SER A 238 -9.70 4.06 -25.83
C SER A 238 -10.14 3.28 -24.61
N SER A 239 -11.32 3.61 -24.09
CA SER A 239 -12.01 2.83 -23.07
C SER A 239 -13.45 2.62 -23.50
N ARG A 240 -14.02 1.43 -23.22
CA ARG A 240 -15.42 1.12 -23.54
C ARG A 240 -16.39 1.58 -22.43
N GLY A 241 -15.90 1.70 -21.20
CA GLY A 241 -16.74 2.04 -20.04
C GLY A 241 -16.35 3.35 -19.33
N ALA A 242 -15.09 3.77 -19.42
CA ALA A 242 -14.63 5.03 -18.84
C ALA A 242 -14.51 6.11 -19.92
N CYS A 243 -14.47 7.39 -19.52
CA CYS A 243 -14.28 8.52 -20.44
C CYS A 243 -15.37 8.64 -21.52
N GLN A 244 -16.60 8.22 -21.18
CA GLN A 244 -17.76 8.28 -22.06
C GLN A 244 -18.51 9.61 -21.89
N LYS A 245 -19.43 9.93 -22.81
CA LYS A 245 -20.35 11.06 -22.73
C LYS A 245 -21.05 11.12 -21.36
N SER A 246 -21.56 9.98 -20.89
CA SER A 246 -22.22 9.82 -19.60
C SER A 246 -21.27 9.85 -18.39
N GLY A 247 -19.97 9.68 -18.60
CA GLY A 247 -18.93 9.65 -17.56
C GLY A 247 -18.30 11.01 -17.26
N GLY A 248 -19.01 12.11 -17.55
CA GLY A 248 -18.53 13.48 -17.30
C GLY A 248 -17.79 14.14 -18.47
N CYS A 249 -17.85 13.57 -19.68
CA CYS A 249 -17.29 14.16 -20.90
C CYS A 249 -18.35 14.40 -21.99
N PRO A 250 -19.35 15.28 -21.76
CA PRO A 250 -20.53 15.41 -22.61
C PRO A 250 -20.26 15.91 -24.04
N LYS A 251 -19.17 16.64 -24.27
CA LYS A 251 -18.78 17.19 -25.58
C LYS A 251 -17.73 16.31 -26.27
N TYR A 252 -16.75 15.83 -25.52
CA TYR A 252 -15.58 15.15 -26.09
C TYR A 252 -15.54 13.63 -25.90
N GLY A 253 -16.25 13.07 -24.93
CA GLY A 253 -16.12 11.67 -24.52
C GLY A 253 -16.59 10.65 -25.55
N GLY A 254 -16.40 9.36 -25.23
CA GLY A 254 -16.93 8.26 -26.04
C GLY A 254 -18.44 8.38 -26.26
N GLY A 255 -18.90 8.13 -27.49
CA GLY A 255 -20.30 8.31 -27.90
C GLY A 255 -20.69 9.75 -28.26
N THR A 256 -19.75 10.71 -28.26
CA THR A 256 -19.93 12.02 -28.92
C THR A 256 -19.31 12.01 -30.32
N LYS A 257 -19.49 13.10 -31.08
CA LYS A 257 -18.84 13.28 -32.39
C LYS A 257 -17.31 13.22 -32.32
N ALA A 258 -16.71 13.68 -31.21
CA ALA A 258 -15.24 13.69 -31.03
C ALA A 258 -14.69 12.34 -30.54
N ASN A 259 -15.48 11.56 -29.79
CA ASN A 259 -15.18 10.19 -29.38
C ASN A 259 -13.82 9.99 -28.65
N VAL A 260 -13.39 10.95 -27.85
CA VAL A 260 -12.14 10.92 -27.09
C VAL A 260 -12.34 10.14 -25.79
N SER A 261 -12.12 8.82 -25.83
CA SER A 261 -12.27 7.91 -24.69
C SER A 261 -10.93 7.47 -24.06
N SER A 262 -9.84 8.17 -24.37
CA SER A 262 -8.50 7.80 -23.90
C SER A 262 -8.24 8.14 -22.43
N ILE A 263 -7.39 7.36 -21.78
CA ILE A 263 -6.98 7.54 -20.37
C ILE A 263 -5.47 7.77 -20.30
N GLN A 264 -5.08 8.82 -19.60
CA GLN A 264 -3.70 9.15 -19.26
C GLN A 264 -3.31 8.42 -17.97
N TYR A 265 -2.31 7.55 -17.99
CA TYR A 265 -1.77 6.86 -16.82
C TYR A 265 -0.32 7.24 -16.55
N TYR A 266 -0.02 7.41 -15.27
CA TYR A 266 1.30 7.72 -14.75
C TYR A 266 1.57 6.85 -13.53
N LEU A 267 2.67 6.12 -13.53
CA LEU A 267 3.15 5.34 -12.39
C LEU A 267 4.54 5.87 -12.04
N THR A 268 4.69 6.43 -10.85
CA THR A 268 5.96 7.03 -10.46
C THR A 268 6.37 6.69 -9.03
N THR A 269 7.68 6.69 -8.83
CA THR A 269 8.29 6.66 -7.51
C THR A 269 7.93 7.89 -6.69
N ILE A 270 7.61 7.67 -5.41
CA ILE A 270 7.48 8.74 -4.41
C ILE A 270 8.77 8.86 -3.59
N SER A 271 9.39 7.74 -3.24
CA SER A 271 10.58 7.71 -2.39
C SER A 271 11.67 6.84 -3.00
N LYS A 272 12.92 7.32 -2.95
CA LYS A 272 14.09 6.54 -3.35
C LYS A 272 14.59 5.62 -2.23
N SER A 273 14.14 5.83 -0.99
CA SER A 273 14.62 5.12 0.21
C SER A 273 13.63 4.10 0.77
N ASP A 274 12.44 3.97 0.18
CA ASP A 274 11.43 3.02 0.61
C ASP A 274 10.57 2.52 -0.57
N ARG A 275 9.55 1.72 -0.25
CA ARG A 275 8.69 1.01 -1.21
C ARG A 275 7.60 1.88 -1.86
N ARG A 276 7.55 3.20 -1.63
CA ARG A 276 6.43 4.04 -2.07
C ARG A 276 6.49 4.44 -3.55
N ASP A 277 5.42 4.10 -4.25
CA ASP A 277 5.08 4.55 -5.60
C ASP A 277 3.69 5.19 -5.59
N THR A 278 3.26 5.79 -6.70
CA THR A 278 1.89 6.26 -6.91
C THR A 278 1.44 5.96 -8.32
N LEU A 279 0.17 5.57 -8.48
CA LEU A 279 -0.51 5.50 -9.76
C LEU A 279 -1.51 6.65 -9.86
N TRP A 280 -1.38 7.45 -10.91
CA TRP A 280 -2.28 8.55 -11.22
C TRP A 280 -2.88 8.36 -12.59
N HIS A 281 -4.19 8.56 -12.73
CA HIS A 281 -4.81 8.59 -14.04
C HIS A 281 -6.06 9.45 -14.13
N TRP A 282 -6.39 9.82 -15.37
CA TRP A 282 -7.55 10.64 -15.70
C TRP A 282 -7.90 10.53 -17.20
N CYS A 283 -9.13 10.86 -17.54
CA CYS A 283 -9.63 10.83 -18.91
C CYS A 283 -9.17 12.05 -19.71
N THR A 284 -8.59 11.86 -20.90
CA THR A 284 -8.12 12.96 -21.76
C THR A 284 -9.23 13.98 -22.06
N CYS A 285 -10.45 13.51 -22.28
CA CYS A 285 -11.61 14.36 -22.52
C CYS A 285 -11.91 15.34 -21.39
N LEU A 286 -11.64 15.00 -20.13
CA LEU A 286 -11.93 15.89 -18.98
C LEU A 286 -11.07 17.15 -19.00
N ALA A 287 -9.83 17.05 -19.47
CA ALA A 287 -8.99 18.23 -19.69
C ALA A 287 -9.54 19.08 -20.85
N MET A 288 -10.01 18.44 -21.93
CA MET A 288 -10.60 19.12 -23.09
C MET A 288 -11.89 19.85 -22.74
N GLU A 289 -12.77 19.25 -21.94
CA GLU A 289 -14.00 19.90 -21.43
C GLU A 289 -13.70 21.21 -20.66
N ARG A 290 -12.51 21.30 -20.08
CA ARG A 290 -12.04 22.45 -19.29
C ARG A 290 -11.11 23.39 -20.05
N GLY A 291 -10.77 23.09 -21.31
CA GLY A 291 -9.78 23.85 -22.06
C GLY A 291 -8.35 23.75 -21.49
N GLU A 292 -8.05 22.68 -20.75
CA GLU A 292 -6.77 22.49 -20.05
C GLU A 292 -5.85 21.50 -20.79
N PHE A 293 -4.53 21.69 -20.67
CA PHE A 293 -3.55 20.69 -21.10
C PHE A 293 -3.42 19.55 -20.09
N CYS A 294 -3.36 19.84 -18.80
CA CYS A 294 -3.34 18.83 -17.75
C CYS A 294 -4.63 18.91 -16.95
N TYR A 295 -5.32 17.79 -16.76
CA TYR A 295 -6.56 17.80 -16.00
C TYR A 295 -6.30 18.13 -14.52
N THR A 296 -6.85 19.25 -14.05
CA THR A 296 -6.70 19.72 -12.66
C THR A 296 -7.84 19.32 -11.73
N GLY A 297 -8.92 18.74 -12.28
CA GLY A 297 -10.10 18.33 -11.52
C GLY A 297 -9.92 17.05 -10.69
N ASN A 298 -11.04 16.39 -10.37
CA ASN A 298 -11.02 15.19 -9.52
C ASN A 298 -10.52 13.96 -10.30
N SER A 299 -9.21 13.74 -10.25
CA SER A 299 -8.51 12.63 -10.90
C SER A 299 -8.24 11.48 -9.93
N HIS A 300 -7.96 10.29 -10.46
CA HIS A 300 -7.70 9.10 -9.67
C HIS A 300 -6.26 9.07 -9.17
N VAL A 301 -6.04 9.31 -7.87
CA VAL A 301 -4.73 9.17 -7.22
C VAL A 301 -4.68 7.94 -6.33
N LYS A 302 -3.70 7.07 -6.58
CA LYS A 302 -3.54 5.80 -5.87
C LYS A 302 -2.14 5.70 -5.29
N PRO A 303 -1.92 6.08 -4.02
CA PRO A 303 -0.73 5.71 -3.28
C PRO A 303 -0.51 4.19 -3.28
N LEU A 304 0.71 3.75 -3.57
CA LEU A 304 1.09 2.34 -3.69
C LEU A 304 2.35 2.03 -2.86
N MET A 305 2.45 0.82 -2.31
CA MET A 305 3.68 0.28 -1.75
C MET A 305 4.06 -1.03 -2.47
N GLN A 306 5.30 -1.12 -2.93
CA GLN A 306 5.81 -2.30 -3.62
C GLN A 306 5.74 -3.54 -2.74
N ILE A 307 5.28 -4.64 -3.32
CA ILE A 307 5.42 -5.99 -2.78
C ILE A 307 6.77 -6.50 -3.24
N ILE A 308 7.67 -6.73 -2.28
CA ILE A 308 9.03 -7.21 -2.51
C ILE A 308 9.18 -8.53 -1.76
N ASP A 309 9.62 -9.60 -2.42
CA ASP A 309 9.80 -10.90 -1.80
C ASP A 309 11.14 -11.07 -1.07
N ASP A 310 11.35 -12.22 -0.44
CA ASP A 310 12.58 -12.51 0.32
C ASP A 310 13.87 -12.46 -0.51
N SER A 311 13.79 -12.71 -1.83
CA SER A 311 14.92 -12.52 -2.74
C SER A 311 15.08 -11.07 -3.20
N GLY A 312 14.25 -10.18 -2.68
CA GLY A 312 14.14 -8.80 -3.08
C GLY A 312 13.39 -8.63 -4.41
N ALA A 313 12.85 -9.65 -5.04
CA ALA A 313 12.20 -9.47 -6.35
C ALA A 313 10.90 -8.66 -6.21
N PHE A 314 10.57 -7.87 -7.24
CA PHE A 314 9.30 -7.15 -7.31
C PHE A 314 8.16 -8.11 -7.64
N ARG A 315 7.02 -7.99 -6.93
CA ARG A 315 5.86 -8.89 -7.01
C ARG A 315 4.52 -8.14 -7.10
N GLY A 316 4.56 -6.84 -7.39
CA GLY A 316 3.39 -5.98 -7.49
C GLY A 316 3.30 -4.89 -6.43
N TRP A 317 2.09 -4.47 -6.07
CA TRP A 317 1.80 -3.44 -5.09
C TRP A 317 0.58 -3.79 -4.23
N VAL A 318 0.57 -3.28 -3.00
CA VAL A 318 -0.68 -2.94 -2.30
C VAL A 318 -0.91 -1.45 -2.42
N GLY A 319 -2.16 -1.01 -2.36
CA GLY A 319 -2.47 0.39 -2.56
C GLY A 319 -3.83 0.79 -2.03
N VAL A 320 -4.07 2.09 -2.05
CA VAL A 320 -5.39 2.66 -1.80
C VAL A 320 -5.68 3.70 -2.86
N GLU A 321 -6.96 3.95 -3.13
CA GLU A 321 -7.36 5.20 -3.77
C GLU A 321 -7.80 6.20 -2.69
N ALA A 322 -7.33 7.44 -2.79
CA ALA A 322 -7.66 8.52 -1.86
C ALA A 322 -7.84 9.83 -2.65
N SER A 323 -8.79 9.80 -3.57
CA SER A 323 -9.10 10.90 -4.49
C SER A 323 -10.22 11.76 -3.91
N PHE A 324 -9.84 12.79 -3.15
CA PHE A 324 -10.81 13.72 -2.60
C PHE A 324 -11.11 14.86 -3.59
N SER A 325 -12.40 15.12 -3.76
CA SER A 325 -12.91 16.31 -4.42
C SER A 325 -12.71 17.53 -3.52
N THR A 326 -12.59 18.73 -4.10
CA THR A 326 -12.63 19.99 -3.35
C THR A 326 -14.07 20.42 -3.01
N GLY A 327 -15.07 19.83 -3.67
CA GLY A 327 -16.49 20.12 -3.44
C GLY A 327 -17.15 19.06 -2.56
N SER A 328 -18.15 18.38 -3.14
CA SER A 328 -18.97 17.41 -2.42
C SER A 328 -18.22 16.11 -2.10
N ARG A 329 -18.39 15.61 -0.87
CA ARG A 329 -17.88 14.28 -0.45
C ARG A 329 -18.48 13.14 -1.26
N ALA A 330 -19.67 13.33 -1.86
CA ALA A 330 -20.28 12.35 -2.75
C ALA A 330 -19.40 12.06 -3.98
N THR A 331 -18.55 13.01 -4.37
CA THR A 331 -17.66 12.88 -5.53
C THR A 331 -16.27 12.36 -5.16
N ASP A 332 -16.00 12.10 -3.88
CA ASP A 332 -14.75 11.45 -3.48
C ASP A 332 -14.69 10.02 -4.04
N MET A 333 -13.47 9.52 -4.25
CA MET A 333 -13.24 8.14 -4.65
C MET A 333 -12.22 7.54 -3.71
N LEU A 334 -12.61 6.46 -3.03
CA LEU A 334 -11.76 5.75 -2.09
C LEU A 334 -11.70 4.29 -2.50
N ALA A 335 -10.56 3.64 -2.30
CA ALA A 335 -10.45 2.21 -2.58
C ALA A 335 -9.37 1.55 -1.75
N VAL A 336 -9.51 0.25 -1.55
CA VAL A 336 -8.46 -0.63 -1.07
C VAL A 336 -8.15 -1.60 -2.20
N LEU A 337 -6.87 -1.76 -2.55
CA LEU A 337 -6.48 -2.61 -3.67
C LEU A 337 -5.17 -3.35 -3.44
N ARG A 338 -5.03 -4.44 -4.19
CA ARG A 338 -3.77 -5.11 -4.45
C ARG A 338 -3.61 -5.32 -5.94
N ILE A 339 -2.37 -5.26 -6.42
CA ILE A 339 -1.96 -5.61 -7.78
C ILE A 339 -0.80 -6.59 -7.59
N SER A 340 -0.99 -7.89 -7.80
CA SER A 340 0.07 -8.87 -7.51
C SER A 340 0.02 -10.07 -8.46
N ASP A 341 1.15 -10.77 -8.55
CA ASP A 341 1.27 -12.08 -9.22
C ASP A 341 0.87 -13.25 -8.30
N PHE A 342 0.69 -13.01 -6.99
CA PHE A 342 0.29 -14.01 -6.00
C PHE A 342 -1.01 -13.61 -5.29
N ARG A 343 -2.02 -14.50 -5.30
CA ARG A 343 -3.37 -14.26 -4.75
C ARG A 343 -3.98 -15.52 -4.16
#